data_AF-A0AAV7NZA8-F1
#
_entry.id   AF-A0AAV7NZA8-F1
#
_cell.length_a   1.000
_cell.length_b   1.000
_cell.length_c   1.000
_cell.angle_alpha   90.00
_cell.angle_beta   90.00
_cell.angle_gamma   90.00
#
_symmetry.space_group_name_H-M   'P 1'
#
loop_
_entity.id
_entity.type
_entity.pdbx_description
1 polymer ?
#
loop_
_entity_poly.entity_id
_entity_poly.type
_entity_poly.pdbx_seq_one_letter_code
_entity_poly.pdbx_strand_id
1 'polypeptide(L)'
;MDAAKAALHDMPQDLQGLLPDAQAVATQVIQVRLDTTDSVARAMGTCIATRRHAWLRTSRFSSDVQATLLDLPFDGDKLFGSKAESALERLKSVGQQ
;
A
#
# COMPACT_ATOMS: atom_id res chain seq x y z
N MET A 1 7.81 -3.79 -32.02
CA MET A 1 8.01 -5.19 -31.58
C MET A 1 8.69 -6.04 -32.65
N ASP A 2 8.69 -5.62 -33.92
CA ASP A 2 9.24 -6.38 -35.05
C ASP A 2 10.77 -6.57 -35.03
N ALA A 3 11.53 -5.61 -34.52
CA ALA A 3 13.00 -5.71 -34.45
C ALA A 3 13.48 -6.77 -33.43
N ALA A 4 12.79 -6.91 -32.29
CA ALA A 4 13.12 -7.92 -31.29
C ALA A 4 12.80 -9.34 -31.78
N LYS A 5 11.73 -9.49 -32.56
CA LYS A 5 11.34 -10.76 -33.18
C LYS A 5 12.29 -11.18 -34.30
N ALA A 6 12.78 -10.23 -35.10
CA ALA A 6 13.76 -10.47 -36.15
C ALA A 6 15.14 -10.88 -35.57
N ALA A 7 15.60 -10.22 -34.50
CA ALA A 7 16.85 -10.57 -33.82
C ALA A 7 16.79 -11.95 -33.14
N LEU A 8 15.61 -12.37 -32.69
CA LEU A 8 15.40 -13.68 -32.07
C LEU A 8 15.45 -14.85 -33.06
N HIS A 9 15.09 -14.63 -34.33
CA HIS A 9 15.14 -15.64 -35.38
C HIS A 9 16.58 -15.98 -35.80
N ASP A 10 17.53 -15.04 -35.62
CA ASP A 10 18.95 -15.20 -35.99
C ASP A 10 19.79 -15.86 -34.88
N MET A 11 19.18 -16.12 -33.71
CA MET A 11 19.85 -16.70 -32.55
C MET A 11 19.98 -18.23 -32.64
N PRO A 12 20.97 -18.85 -31.97
CA PRO A 12 21.11 -20.31 -31.90
C PRO A 12 19.83 -20.99 -31.41
N GLN A 13 19.49 -22.15 -31.98
CA GLN A 13 18.26 -22.90 -31.68
C GLN A 13 18.08 -23.21 -30.19
N ASP A 14 19.17 -23.48 -29.47
CA ASP A 14 19.17 -23.70 -28.02
C ASP A 14 18.67 -22.46 -27.26
N LEU A 15 19.06 -21.26 -27.68
CA LEU A 15 18.63 -19.99 -27.10
C LEU A 15 17.18 -19.66 -27.46
N GLN A 16 16.72 -20.04 -28.65
CA GLN A 16 15.31 -19.91 -29.03
C GLN A 16 14.40 -20.82 -28.19
N GLY A 17 14.88 -22.03 -27.83
CA GLY A 17 14.18 -22.94 -26.94
C GLY A 17 14.07 -22.44 -25.49
N LEU A 18 15.03 -21.63 -25.03
CA LEU A 18 15.05 -21.06 -23.68
C LEU A 18 14.24 -19.77 -23.54
N LEU A 19 13.91 -19.10 -24.65
CA LEU A 19 13.09 -17.88 -24.65
C LEU A 19 11.73 -18.03 -23.92
N PRO A 20 10.91 -19.07 -24.19
CA PRO A 20 9.62 -19.22 -23.49
C PRO A 20 9.80 -19.36 -21.98
N ASP A 21 10.82 -20.09 -21.53
CA ASP A 21 11.13 -20.26 -20.11
C ASP A 21 11.56 -18.93 -19.48
N ALA A 22 12.42 -18.16 -20.16
CA ALA A 22 12.83 -16.84 -19.71
C ALA A 22 11.63 -15.87 -19.61
N GLN A 23 10.71 -15.91 -20.56
CA GLN A 23 9.48 -15.12 -20.54
C GLN A 23 8.54 -15.55 -19.41
N ALA A 24 8.40 -16.85 -19.17
CA ALA A 24 7.61 -17.40 -18.08
C ALA A 24 8.16 -16.96 -16.72
N VAL A 25 9.48 -17.08 -16.54
CA VAL A 25 10.18 -16.61 -15.32
C VAL A 25 10.01 -15.10 -15.14
N ALA A 26 10.19 -14.29 -16.19
CA ALA A 26 10.02 -12.85 -16.10
C ALA A 26 8.59 -12.46 -15.69
N THR A 27 7.58 -13.14 -16.27
CA THR A 27 6.18 -12.94 -15.92
C THR A 27 5.91 -13.31 -14.46
N GLN A 28 6.43 -14.45 -14.01
CA GLN A 28 6.30 -14.90 -12.63
C GLN A 28 6.95 -13.92 -11.64
N VAL A 29 8.14 -13.40 -11.95
CA VAL A 29 8.82 -12.41 -11.11
C VAL A 29 8.00 -11.13 -10.99
N ILE A 30 7.34 -10.68 -12.06
CA ILE A 30 6.45 -9.51 -12.01
C ILE A 30 5.25 -9.79 -11.11
N GLN A 31 4.59 -10.94 -11.25
CA GLN A 31 3.45 -11.31 -10.41
C GLN A 31 3.84 -11.39 -8.93
N VAL A 32 4.94 -12.08 -8.61
CA VAL A 32 5.46 -12.19 -7.24
C VAL A 32 5.73 -10.80 -6.64
N ARG A 33 6.28 -9.87 -7.42
CA ARG A 33 6.50 -8.49 -6.96
C ARG A 33 5.19 -7.76 -6.67
N LEU A 34 4.17 -7.92 -7.51
CA LEU A 34 2.85 -7.34 -7.29
C LEU A 34 2.20 -7.90 -6.02
N ASP A 35 2.23 -9.23 -5.86
CA ASP A 35 1.67 -9.92 -4.69
C ASP A 35 2.39 -9.52 -3.39
N THR A 36 3.72 -9.39 -3.45
CA THR A 36 4.53 -8.91 -2.31
C THR A 36 4.14 -7.48 -1.95
N THR A 37 3.97 -6.62 -2.95
CA THR A 37 3.59 -5.21 -2.73
C THR A 37 2.18 -5.11 -2.13
N ASP A 38 1.21 -5.87 -2.62
CA ASP A 38 -0.14 -5.94 -2.06
C ASP A 38 -0.13 -6.47 -0.62
N SER A 39 0.66 -7.51 -0.35
CA SER A 39 0.81 -8.06 1.01
C SER A 39 1.38 -7.03 1.99
N VAL A 40 2.42 -6.29 1.58
CA VAL A 40 3.00 -5.20 2.39
C VAL A 40 1.99 -4.08 2.60
N ALA A 41 1.26 -3.66 1.56
CA ALA A 41 0.23 -2.64 1.67
C ALA A 41 -0.88 -3.04 2.66
N ARG A 42 -1.36 -4.28 2.60
CA ARG A 42 -2.34 -4.82 3.55
C ARG A 42 -1.81 -4.85 4.97
N ALA A 43 -0.57 -5.34 5.17
CA ALA A 43 0.06 -5.37 6.49
C ALA A 43 0.19 -3.96 7.10
N MET A 44 0.61 -2.98 6.30
CA MET A 44 0.64 -1.58 6.72
C MET A 44 -0.76 -1.07 7.07
N GLY A 45 -1.77 -1.34 6.23
CA GLY A 45 -3.17 -1.00 6.51
C GLY A 45 -3.65 -1.56 7.85
N THR A 46 -3.36 -2.83 8.15
CA THR A 46 -3.67 -3.44 9.45
C THR A 46 -2.93 -2.76 10.59
N CYS A 47 -1.63 -2.48 10.44
CA CYS A 47 -0.84 -1.80 11.48
C CYS A 47 -1.39 -0.40 11.80
N ILE A 48 -1.75 0.37 10.76
CA ILE A 48 -2.37 1.70 10.91
C ILE A 48 -3.73 1.57 11.61
N ALA A 49 -4.56 0.61 11.19
CA ALA A 49 -5.85 0.37 11.83
C ALA A 49 -5.68 0.03 13.32
N THR A 50 -4.76 -0.86 13.68
CA THR A 50 -4.48 -1.20 15.09
C THR A 50 -4.02 0.03 15.88
N ARG A 51 -3.12 0.83 15.32
CA ARG A 51 -2.63 2.06 15.96
C ARG A 51 -3.75 3.08 16.18
N ARG A 52 -4.64 3.26 15.19
CA ARG A 52 -5.84 4.12 15.33
C ARG A 52 -6.76 3.63 16.45
N HIS A 53 -7.06 2.34 16.50
CA HIS A 53 -7.89 1.77 17.56
C HIS A 53 -7.26 1.95 18.95
N ALA A 54 -5.95 1.69 19.09
CA ALA A 54 -5.24 1.89 20.35
C ALA A 54 -5.30 3.35 20.81
N TRP A 55 -5.08 4.29 19.89
CA TRP A 55 -5.17 5.72 20.16
C TRP A 55 -6.60 6.12 20.56
N LEU A 56 -7.62 5.69 19.83
CA LEU A 56 -9.02 6.02 20.10
C LEU A 56 -9.53 5.42 21.42
N ARG A 57 -9.05 4.24 21.82
CA ARG A 57 -9.35 3.67 23.14
C ARG A 57 -8.86 4.54 24.29
N THR A 58 -7.78 5.28 24.10
CA THR A 58 -7.28 6.25 25.10
C THR A 58 -7.95 7.62 24.96
N SER A 59 -8.61 7.88 23.83
CA SER A 59 -9.39 9.09 23.61
C SER A 59 -10.73 9.01 24.34
N ARG A 60 -11.28 10.17 24.73
CA ARG A 60 -12.61 10.26 25.37
C ARG A 60 -13.74 10.50 24.33
N PHE A 61 -13.52 10.13 23.07
CA PHE A 61 -14.51 10.36 22.01
C PHE A 61 -15.68 9.39 22.09
N SER A 62 -16.87 9.83 21.66
CA SER A 62 -18.05 8.97 21.52
C SER A 62 -17.83 7.92 20.43
N SER A 63 -18.61 6.84 20.47
CA SER A 63 -18.56 5.76 19.47
C SER A 63 -18.67 6.27 18.03
N ASP A 64 -19.56 7.23 17.79
CA ASP A 64 -19.86 7.74 16.45
C ASP A 64 -18.67 8.53 15.88
N VAL A 65 -18.00 9.30 16.73
CA VAL A 65 -16.78 10.03 16.36
C VAL A 65 -15.62 9.05 16.13
N GLN A 66 -15.49 8.01 16.98
CA GLN A 66 -14.48 6.98 16.79
C GLN A 66 -14.68 6.24 15.45
N ALA A 67 -15.91 5.87 15.11
CA ALA A 67 -16.23 5.20 13.85
C ALA A 67 -15.85 6.06 12.64
N THR A 68 -16.16 7.36 12.68
CA THR A 68 -15.80 8.29 11.61
C THR A 68 -14.29 8.44 11.47
N LEU A 69 -13.55 8.50 12.59
CA LEU A 69 -12.08 8.61 12.58
C LEU A 69 -11.39 7.33 12.06
N LEU A 70 -12.00 6.16 12.29
CA LEU A 70 -11.48 4.89 11.79
C LEU A 70 -11.64 4.75 10.27
N ASP A 71 -12.74 5.28 9.72
CA ASP A 71 -13.07 5.21 8.28
C ASP A 71 -12.24 6.15 7.40
N LEU A 72 -11.52 7.12 8.00
CA LEU A 72 -10.71 8.06 7.24
C LEU A 72 -9.61 7.35 6.43
N PRO A 73 -9.32 7.76 5.19
CA PRO A 73 -8.17 7.23 4.47
C PRO A 73 -6.86 7.57 5.18
N PHE A 74 -5.83 6.75 4.96
CA PHE A 74 -4.47 7.06 5.39
C PHE A 74 -3.75 7.83 4.27
N ASP A 75 -3.20 9.00 4.58
CA ASP A 75 -2.54 9.88 3.60
C ASP A 75 -1.04 9.63 3.46
N GLY A 76 -0.49 8.67 4.21
CA GLY A 76 0.94 8.31 4.16
C GLY A 76 1.80 8.99 5.24
N ASP A 77 1.28 9.99 5.93
CA ASP A 77 2.04 10.75 6.92
C ASP A 77 1.37 10.69 8.30
N LYS A 78 0.13 11.15 8.38
CA LYS A 78 -0.59 11.39 9.63
C LYS A 78 -1.52 10.23 9.96
N LEU A 79 -1.66 9.88 11.24
CA LEU A 79 -2.45 8.72 11.66
C LEU A 79 -3.91 8.83 11.22
N PHE A 80 -4.52 10.03 11.34
CA PHE A 80 -5.90 10.31 10.90
C PHE A 80 -5.96 11.16 9.63
N GLY A 81 -4.80 11.41 9.01
CA GLY A 81 -4.68 12.36 7.92
C GLY A 81 -4.53 13.81 8.39
N SER A 82 -3.86 14.59 7.56
CA SER A 82 -3.41 15.96 7.84
C SER A 82 -4.54 16.88 8.31
N LYS A 83 -5.71 16.79 7.65
CA LYS A 83 -6.88 17.62 7.95
C LYS A 83 -7.53 17.27 9.29
N ALA A 84 -7.68 15.97 9.58
CA ALA A 84 -8.31 15.52 10.82
C ALA A 84 -7.43 15.81 12.03
N GLU A 85 -6.11 15.61 11.92
CA GLU A 85 -5.18 15.95 13.00
C GLU A 85 -5.11 17.46 13.25
N SER A 86 -5.14 18.29 12.20
CA SER A 86 -5.21 19.75 12.37
C SER A 86 -6.47 20.19 13.13
N ALA A 87 -7.61 19.54 12.87
CA ALA A 87 -8.85 19.80 13.62
C ALA A 87 -8.74 19.34 15.07
N LEU A 88 -8.13 18.17 15.31
CA LEU A 88 -7.90 17.63 16.64
C LEU A 88 -6.96 18.50 17.49
N GLU A 89 -5.87 19.00 16.91
CA GLU A 89 -4.95 19.93 17.57
C GLU A 89 -5.65 21.22 18.00
N ARG A 90 -6.52 21.76 17.13
CA ARG A 90 -7.34 22.94 17.44
C ARG A 90 -8.30 22.65 18.59
N LEU A 91 -9.00 21.52 18.58
CA LEU A 91 -9.90 21.12 19.66
C LEU A 91 -9.16 20.96 21.00
N LYS A 92 -7.96 20.39 20.98
CA LYS A 92 -7.11 20.26 22.17
C LYS A 92 -6.70 21.63 22.73
N SER A 93 -6.41 22.61 21.87
CA SER A 93 -6.03 23.97 22.30
C SER A 93 -7.19 24.77 22.92
N VAL A 94 -8.43 24.50 22.52
CA VAL A 94 -9.63 25.19 23.05
C VAL A 94 -10.02 24.66 24.44
N GLY A 95 -9.77 23.38 24.73
CA GLY A 95 -10.08 22.78 26.04
C GLY A 95 -9.05 23.05 27.15
N GLN A 96 -8.00 23.85 26.88
CA GLN A 96 -6.96 24.23 27.85
C GLN A 96 -7.01 25.70 28.29
N GLN A 97 -8.06 26.44 27.91
CA GLN A 97 -8.44 27.74 28.50
C GLN A 97 -9.56 27.55 29.52
#